data_AF-A0A1H0G7W3-F1
#
_entry.id   AF-A0A1H0G7W3-F1
#
_cell.length_a   1.000
_cell.length_b   1.000
_cell.length_c   1.000
_cell.angle_alpha   90.00
_cell.angle_beta   90.00
_cell.angle_gamma   90.00
#
_symmetry.space_group_name_H-M   'P 1'
#
loop_
_entity.id
_entity.type
_entity.pdbx_description
1 polymer ?
#
loop_
_entity_poly.entity_id
_entity_poly.type
_entity_poly.pdbx_seq_one_letter_code
_entity_poly.pdbx_strand_id
1 'polypeptide(L)'
;MTGRSPTVPSAPSPRLIDGSGPQSGPKSFVWANLIDGWLAHIRREIFEHVNFHLALIGFEEAGEAYARELNGVVPEERWAGYLLPHQGKLLYEPANR
;
A
#
# COMPACT_ATOMS: atom_id res chain seq x y z
N MET A 1 2.19 -38.65 -44.98
CA MET A 1 2.66 -37.77 -43.89
C MET A 1 2.14 -36.35 -44.16
N THR A 2 1.16 -35.88 -43.38
CA THR A 2 0.72 -34.48 -43.40
C THR A 2 0.29 -34.12 -41.98
N GLY A 3 1.16 -33.42 -41.25
CA GLY A 3 0.89 -32.95 -39.89
C GLY A 3 0.00 -31.71 -39.91
N ARG A 4 -1.05 -31.70 -39.09
CA ARG A 4 -1.77 -30.47 -38.73
C ARG A 4 -1.07 -29.86 -37.53
N SER A 5 -0.56 -28.64 -37.66
CA SER A 5 -0.10 -27.86 -36.52
C SER A 5 -1.31 -27.40 -35.69
N PRO A 6 -1.27 -27.48 -34.36
CA PRO A 6 -2.34 -26.96 -33.51
C PRO A 6 -2.29 -25.43 -33.49
N THR A 7 -3.44 -24.80 -33.71
CA THR A 7 -3.59 -23.34 -33.55
C THR A 7 -3.58 -23.01 -32.06
N VAL A 8 -2.57 -22.27 -31.60
CA VAL A 8 -2.50 -21.75 -30.23
C VAL A 8 -3.41 -20.52 -30.15
N PRO A 9 -4.39 -20.44 -29.22
CA PRO A 9 -5.18 -19.24 -29.04
C PRO A 9 -4.27 -18.10 -28.58
N SER A 10 -4.31 -16.98 -29.30
CA SER A 10 -3.52 -15.78 -28.97
C SER A 10 -3.89 -15.29 -27.57
N ALA A 11 -2.91 -15.19 -26.67
CA ALA A 11 -3.14 -14.64 -25.34
C ALA A 11 -3.60 -13.17 -25.45
N PRO A 12 -4.56 -12.71 -24.61
CA PRO A 12 -4.93 -11.31 -24.59
C PRO A 12 -3.73 -10.46 -24.18
N SER A 13 -3.50 -9.35 -24.88
CA SER A 13 -2.43 -8.41 -24.55
C SER A 13 -2.54 -7.96 -23.09
N PRO A 14 -1.42 -7.85 -22.36
CA PRO A 14 -1.44 -7.36 -20.98
C PRO A 14 -2.04 -5.95 -20.97
N ARG A 15 -3.12 -5.76 -20.21
CA ARG A 15 -3.67 -4.42 -19.99
C ARG A 15 -2.73 -3.71 -19.02
N LEU A 16 -2.16 -2.60 -19.47
CA LEU A 16 -1.57 -1.61 -18.58
C LEU A 16 -2.70 -1.12 -17.66
N ILE A 17 -2.64 -1.51 -16.40
CA ILE A 17 -3.39 -0.84 -15.34
C ILE A 17 -2.77 0.54 -15.20
N ASP A 18 -3.37 1.55 -15.86
CA ASP A 18 -3.15 2.92 -15.38
C ASP A 18 -3.69 2.97 -13.95
N GLY A 19 -3.02 3.69 -13.06
CA GLY A 19 -3.31 3.70 -11.62
C GLY A 19 -4.70 4.22 -11.24
N SER A 20 -5.57 4.50 -12.21
CA SER A 20 -6.96 4.98 -12.04
C SER A 20 -7.94 3.80 -12.15
N GLY A 21 -7.84 2.84 -11.24
CA GLY A 21 -8.87 1.81 -11.08
C GLY A 21 -10.20 2.41 -10.61
N PRO A 22 -11.36 1.85 -11.00
CA PRO A 22 -12.66 2.42 -10.64
C PRO A 22 -12.83 2.44 -9.11
N GLN A 23 -13.05 3.62 -8.53
CA GLN A 23 -13.49 3.78 -7.14
C GLN A 23 -14.78 2.96 -6.94
N SER A 24 -14.67 1.80 -6.28
CA SER A 24 -15.76 0.83 -6.25
C SER A 24 -15.94 0.22 -4.87
N GLY A 25 -16.56 0.96 -3.94
CA GLY A 25 -17.37 0.44 -2.83
C GLY A 25 -16.77 -0.49 -1.75
N PRO A 26 -17.53 -0.77 -0.67
CA PRO A 26 -17.00 -1.29 0.60
C PRO A 26 -16.50 -2.74 0.60
N LYS A 27 -16.63 -3.48 -0.52
CA LYS A 27 -16.25 -4.90 -0.64
C LYS A 27 -14.87 -5.13 -1.28
N SER A 28 -14.19 -4.06 -1.68
CA SER A 28 -12.97 -4.13 -2.50
C SER A 28 -11.66 -4.17 -1.71
N PHE A 29 -11.70 -4.23 -0.38
CA PHE A 29 -10.52 -3.95 0.47
C PHE A 29 -9.90 -5.14 1.21
N VAL A 30 -10.38 -6.38 1.06
CA VAL A 30 -9.76 -7.52 1.79
C VAL A 30 -8.31 -7.72 1.36
N TRP A 31 -8.04 -7.68 0.05
CA TRP A 31 -6.67 -7.80 -0.47
C TRP A 31 -5.82 -6.58 -0.14
N ALA A 32 -6.41 -5.38 -0.20
CA ALA A 32 -5.72 -4.15 0.18
C ALA A 32 -5.28 -4.19 1.66
N ASN A 33 -6.18 -4.57 2.57
CA ASN A 33 -5.88 -4.71 3.99
C ASN A 33 -4.78 -5.77 4.25
N LEU A 34 -4.77 -6.86 3.48
CA LEU A 34 -3.72 -7.89 3.57
C LEU A 34 -2.37 -7.33 3.14
N ILE A 35 -2.33 -6.58 2.03
CA ILE A 35 -1.11 -5.92 1.53
C ILE A 35 -0.63 -4.87 2.53
N ASP A 36 -1.52 -4.03 3.05
CA ASP A 36 -1.18 -2.99 4.02
C ASP A 36 -0.64 -3.57 5.32
N GLY A 37 -1.25 -4.66 5.81
CA GLY A 37 -0.76 -5.39 6.96
C GLY A 37 0.64 -5.98 6.73
N TRP A 38 0.89 -6.56 5.56
CA TRP A 38 2.20 -7.08 5.16
C TRP A 38 3.25 -5.97 5.04
N LEU A 39 2.92 -4.85 4.41
CA LEU A 39 3.80 -3.68 4.30
C LEU A 39 4.10 -3.05 5.66
N ALA A 40 3.11 -2.98 6.56
CA ALA A 40 3.30 -2.49 7.92
C ALA A 40 4.24 -3.40 8.72
N HIS A 41 4.17 -4.73 8.49
CA HIS A 41 5.09 -5.68 9.10
C HIS A 41 6.54 -5.46 8.63
N ILE A 42 6.78 -5.36 7.32
CA ILE A 42 8.13 -5.08 6.76
C ILE A 42 8.71 -3.80 7.37
N ARG A 43 7.90 -2.75 7.52
CA ARG A 43 8.35 -1.47 8.09
C ARG A 43 8.73 -1.57 9.56
N ARG A 44 8.07 -2.43 10.33
CA ARG A 44 8.48 -2.73 11.71
C ARG A 44 9.85 -3.40 11.74
N GLU A 45 10.07 -4.41 10.90
CA GLU A 45 11.37 -5.07 10.80
C GLU A 45 12.49 -4.09 10.39
N ILE A 46 12.21 -3.21 9.42
CA ILE A 46 13.16 -2.16 9.05
C ILE A 46 13.43 -1.22 10.24
N PHE A 47 12.40 -0.83 10.99
CA PHE A 47 12.54 0.07 12.13
C PHE A 47 13.41 -0.51 13.26
N GLU A 48 13.45 -1.83 13.43
CA GLU A 48 14.36 -2.50 14.38
C GLU A 48 15.85 -2.32 14.02
N HIS A 49 16.16 -2.04 12.75
CA HIS A 49 17.52 -1.84 12.26
C HIS A 49 17.84 -0.37 11.97
N VAL A 50 16.86 0.40 11.50
CA VAL A 50 17.01 1.79 11.07
C VAL A 50 15.80 2.61 11.53
N ASN A 51 16.04 3.50 12.50
CA ASN A 51 15.00 4.41 12.99
C ASN A 51 14.61 5.44 11.92
N PHE A 52 13.31 5.62 11.73
CA PHE A 52 12.71 6.71 10.94
C PHE A 52 11.55 7.34 11.71
N HIS A 53 11.13 8.56 11.32
CA HIS A 53 10.13 9.32 12.07
C HIS A 53 8.69 9.16 11.54
N LEU A 54 8.53 8.74 10.29
CA LEU A 54 7.23 8.51 9.65
C LEU A 54 7.41 7.55 8.48
N ALA A 55 6.41 6.69 8.24
CA ALA A 55 6.24 6.01 6.98
C ALA A 55 4.75 5.93 6.61
N LEU A 56 4.41 6.08 5.33
CA LEU A 56 3.01 6.07 4.82
C LEU A 56 2.75 4.89 3.87
N ILE A 57 1.60 4.22 3.99
CA ILE A 57 1.17 3.10 3.12
C ILE A 57 -0.09 3.53 2.38
N GLY A 58 -0.11 3.44 1.06
CA GLY A 58 -1.25 3.80 0.24
C GLY A 58 -0.89 4.80 -0.86
N PHE A 59 -1.91 5.38 -1.48
CA PHE A 59 -1.74 6.48 -2.42
C PHE A 59 -1.56 7.77 -1.64
N GLU A 60 -0.31 8.19 -1.47
CA GLU A 60 0.03 9.55 -1.14
C GLU A 60 0.74 10.16 -2.34
N GLU A 61 0.27 11.33 -2.78
CA GLU A 61 1.09 12.21 -3.59
C GLU A 61 2.22 12.71 -2.69
N ALA A 62 3.48 12.51 -3.12
CA ALA A 62 4.62 12.89 -2.31
C ALA A 62 4.52 14.35 -1.83
N GLY A 63 4.37 14.57 -0.51
CA GLY A 63 4.42 15.89 0.10
C GLY A 63 3.22 16.30 0.96
N GLU A 64 2.21 15.45 1.16
CA GLU A 64 1.05 15.82 1.99
C GLU A 64 1.25 15.61 3.50
N ALA A 65 2.13 14.69 3.92
CA ALA A 65 2.40 14.46 5.34
C ALA A 65 3.90 14.42 5.69
N TYR A 66 4.35 15.39 6.50
CA TYR A 66 5.70 15.39 7.06
C TYR A 66 5.70 15.03 8.55
N ALA A 67 6.65 14.17 8.95
CA ALA A 67 6.80 13.73 10.35
C ALA A 67 6.86 14.88 11.37
N ARG A 68 7.50 16.01 10.98
CA ARG A 68 7.65 17.20 11.82
C ARG A 68 6.32 17.91 12.10
N GLU A 69 5.39 17.86 11.15
CA GLU A 69 4.09 18.52 11.26
C GLU A 69 3.13 17.70 12.12
N LEU A 70 3.30 16.38 12.10
CA LEU A 70 2.49 15.45 12.88
C LEU A 70 2.85 15.46 14.37
N ASN A 71 4.09 15.81 14.74
CA ASN A 71 4.57 15.81 16.13
C ASN A 71 4.25 14.50 16.90
N GLY A 72 4.34 13.35 16.21
CA GLY A 72 4.02 12.05 16.79
C GLY A 72 2.52 11.73 16.89
N VAL A 73 1.64 12.61 16.42
CA VAL A 73 0.19 12.45 16.45
C VAL A 73 -0.31 12.09 15.06
N VAL A 74 -1.13 11.04 14.99
CA VAL A 74 -1.78 10.60 13.76
C VAL A 74 -3.01 11.46 13.49
N PRO A 75 -3.23 11.99 12.26
CA PRO A 75 -4.42 12.75 11.93
C PRO A 75 -5.71 11.93 12.09
N GLU A 76 -6.82 12.60 12.42
CA GLU A 76 -8.12 11.95 12.52
C GLU A 76 -8.60 11.44 11.15
N GLU A 77 -8.44 12.25 10.10
CA GLU A 77 -8.73 11.87 8.71
C GLU A 77 -7.45 11.41 8.00
N ARG A 78 -7.52 10.25 7.34
CA ARG A 78 -6.33 9.59 6.79
C ARG A 78 -6.63 8.96 5.43
N TRP A 79 -5.97 9.48 4.40
CA TRP A 79 -5.98 8.95 3.04
C TRP A 79 -4.95 7.82 2.83
N ALA A 80 -3.99 7.69 3.74
CA ALA A 80 -2.98 6.65 3.77
C ALA A 80 -2.89 6.03 5.19
N GLY A 81 -2.30 4.85 5.28
CA GLY A 81 -1.92 4.23 6.55
C GLY A 81 -0.65 4.87 7.12
N TYR A 82 -0.69 5.25 8.40
CA TYR A 82 0.38 5.96 9.09
C TYR A 82 1.17 5.01 9.97
N LEU A 83 2.50 5.08 9.88
CA LEU A 83 3.41 4.41 10.78
C LEU A 83 4.30 5.42 11.51
N LEU A 84 4.10 5.57 12.82
CA LEU A 84 4.87 6.48 13.67
C LEU A 84 5.56 5.74 14.82
N PRO A 85 6.78 6.16 15.19
CA PRO A 85 7.42 5.69 16.41
C PRO A 85 6.64 6.11 17.65
N HIS A 86 6.37 5.16 18.53
CA HIS A 86 5.82 5.37 19.86
C HIS A 86 6.53 4.44 20.84
N GLN A 87 7.22 5.01 21.83
CA GLN A 87 7.95 4.25 22.86
C GLN A 87 8.91 3.17 22.28
N GLY A 88 9.63 3.52 21.20
CA GLY A 88 10.58 2.60 20.55
C GLY A 88 9.93 1.49 19.72
N LYS A 89 8.61 1.51 19.54
CA LYS A 89 7.87 0.63 18.64
C LYS A 89 7.24 1.42 17.50
N LEU A 90 6.92 0.76 16.40
CA LEU A 90 6.24 1.38 15.29
C LEU A 90 4.75 1.01 15.31
N LEU A 91 3.90 2.01 15.61
CA LEU A 91 2.44 1.85 15.59
C LEU A 91 1.92 2.04 14.17
N TYR A 92 0.90 1.26 13.80
CA TYR A 92 0.25 1.35 12.50
C TYR A 92 -1.21 1.78 12.69
N GLU A 93 -1.59 2.89 12.06
CA GLU A 93 -2.96 3.40 12.01
C GLU A 93 -3.44 3.39 10.54
N PRO A 94 -4.48 2.62 10.19
CA PRO A 94 -4.92 2.47 8.81
C PRO A 94 -5.58 3.75 8.27
N ALA A 95 -5.62 3.86 6.95
CA ALA A 95 -6.45 4.85 6.26
C ALA A 95 -7.93 4.68 6.65
N ASN A 96 -8.68 5.77 6.65
CA ASN A 96 -10.10 5.79 7.00
C ASN A 96 -10.96 6.70 6.10
N ARG A 97 -10.40 7.18 4.99
CA ARG A 97 -11.08 7.98 3.96
C ARG A 97 -10.95 7.34 2.59
#